data_AF-A0A6V8MGA1-F1
#
_entry.id   AF-A0A6V8MGA1-F1
#
_cell.length_a   1.000
_cell.length_b   1.000
_cell.length_c   1.000
_cell.angle_alpha   90.00
_cell.angle_beta   90.00
_cell.angle_gamma   90.00
#
_symmetry.space_group_name_H-M   'P 1'
#
loop_
_entity.id
_entity.type
_entity.pdbx_description
1 polymer ?
#
loop_
_entity_poly.entity_id
_entity_poly.type
_entity_poly.pdbx_seq_one_letter_code
_entity_poly.pdbx_strand_id
1 'polypeptide(L)'
;MLDNLNNIGDDVYRTWSEEQRRDEIGKLVEGYRNGIPAQILCRLAVSIAGSRKLAAGHLAAFLSSKERKAIVKKESAGADSDLRDLLKGTLLFSGSR
;
A
#
# COMPACT_ATOMS: atom_id res chain seq x y z
N MET A 1 -1.49 -6.17 20.06
CA MET A 1 -0.82 -7.40 19.60
C MET A 1 -0.86 -7.45 18.07
N LEU A 2 -0.26 -6.45 17.40
CA LEU A 2 -0.16 -6.35 15.93
C LEU A 2 1.30 -6.16 15.46
N ASP A 3 2.25 -6.18 16.40
CA ASP A 3 3.65 -5.83 16.18
C ASP A 3 4.46 -6.96 15.50
N ASN A 4 3.90 -8.16 15.41
CA ASN A 4 4.55 -9.33 14.81
C ASN A 4 4.30 -9.51 13.30
N LEU A 5 3.50 -8.65 12.65
CA LEU A 5 3.32 -8.70 11.19
C LEU A 5 4.46 -8.03 10.42
N ASN A 6 5.35 -7.29 11.09
CA ASN A 6 6.40 -6.52 10.42
C ASN A 6 7.52 -7.36 9.79
N ASN A 7 7.63 -8.66 10.06
CA ASN A 7 8.82 -9.44 9.68
C ASN A 7 8.58 -10.80 9.04
N ILE A 8 7.34 -11.27 8.90
CA ILE A 8 7.11 -12.67 8.47
C ILE A 8 7.27 -12.84 6.93
N GLY A 9 7.23 -11.76 6.14
CA GLY A 9 7.34 -11.83 4.68
C GLY A 9 8.50 -11.05 4.05
N ASP A 10 9.13 -10.13 4.79
CA ASP A 10 10.09 -9.16 4.22
C ASP A 10 11.28 -9.82 3.53
N ASP A 11 11.85 -10.88 4.12
CA ASP A 11 12.97 -11.60 3.51
C ASP A 11 12.57 -12.41 2.28
N VAL A 12 11.32 -12.88 2.22
CA VAL A 12 10.80 -13.57 1.03
C VAL A 12 10.66 -12.58 -0.11
N TYR A 13 10.04 -11.42 0.13
CA TYR A 13 9.83 -10.40 -0.90
C TYR A 13 11.13 -9.79 -1.41
N ARG A 14 12.20 -9.76 -0.60
CA ARG A 14 13.54 -9.34 -1.04
C ARG A 14 14.07 -10.15 -2.22
N THR A 15 13.72 -11.44 -2.29
CA THR A 15 14.13 -12.33 -3.40
C THR A 15 13.25 -12.19 -4.64
N TRP A 16 12.10 -11.52 -4.52
CA TRP A 16 11.16 -11.36 -5.61
C TRP A 16 11.59 -10.26 -6.56
N SER A 17 11.34 -10.50 -7.85
CA SER A 17 11.42 -9.48 -8.89
C SER A 17 10.36 -8.37 -8.68
N GLU A 18 10.61 -7.21 -9.29
CA GLU A 18 9.66 -6.08 -9.27
C GLU A 18 8.29 -6.45 -9.86
N GLU A 19 8.25 -7.35 -10.84
CA GLU A 19 7.00 -7.85 -11.43
C GLU A 19 6.20 -8.68 -10.41
N GLN A 20 6.83 -9.62 -9.72
CA GLN A 20 6.18 -10.42 -8.68
C GLN A 20 5.64 -9.55 -7.54
N ARG A 21 6.40 -8.53 -7.11
CA ARG A 21 5.95 -7.57 -6.10
C ARG A 21 4.75 -6.77 -6.58
N ARG A 22 4.80 -6.26 -7.82
CA ARG A 22 3.71 -5.51 -8.43
C ARG A 22 2.44 -6.35 -8.51
N ASP A 23 2.54 -7.59 -8.97
CA ASP A 23 1.39 -8.48 -9.15
C ASP A 23 0.73 -8.84 -7.81
N GLU A 24 1.54 -9.08 -6.77
CA GLU A 24 1.01 -9.34 -5.43
C GLU A 24 0.35 -8.12 -4.80
N ILE A 25 0.93 -6.92 -4.98
CA ILE A 25 0.27 -5.67 -4.59
C ILE A 25 -1.04 -5.47 -5.35
N GLY A 26 -1.11 -5.89 -6.63
CA GLY A 26 -2.34 -5.88 -7.40
C GLY A 26 -3.45 -6.74 -6.76
N LYS A 27 -3.13 -7.98 -6.37
CA LYS A 27 -4.08 -8.85 -5.64
C LYS A 27 -4.52 -8.23 -4.30
N LEU A 28 -3.58 -7.60 -3.60
CA LEU A 28 -3.87 -6.93 -2.34
C LEU A 28 -4.84 -5.75 -2.52
N VAL A 29 -4.72 -4.99 -3.61
CA VAL A 29 -5.67 -3.94 -3.98
C VAL A 29 -7.07 -4.51 -4.27
N GLU A 30 -7.16 -5.66 -4.94
CA GLU A 30 -8.45 -6.35 -5.12
C GLU A 30 -9.04 -6.78 -3.77
N GLY A 31 -8.22 -7.30 -2.85
CA GLY A 31 -8.65 -7.58 -1.48
C GLY A 31 -9.19 -6.34 -0.75
N TYR A 32 -8.54 -5.19 -0.91
CA TYR A 32 -9.03 -3.91 -0.38
C TYR A 32 -10.39 -3.52 -0.96
N ARG A 33 -10.57 -3.63 -2.27
CA ARG A 33 -11.87 -3.39 -2.94
C ARG A 33 -12.96 -4.32 -2.42
N ASN A 34 -12.59 -5.52 -2.00
CA ASN A 34 -13.46 -6.53 -1.38
C ASN A 34 -13.63 -6.38 0.15
N GLY A 35 -13.12 -5.30 0.74
CA GLY A 35 -13.39 -4.93 2.13
C GLY A 35 -12.23 -5.12 3.11
N ILE A 36 -11.02 -5.47 2.66
CA ILE A 36 -9.84 -5.43 3.53
C ILE A 36 -9.60 -3.99 4.00
N PRO A 37 -9.31 -3.74 5.30
CA PRO A 37 -8.98 -2.42 5.81
C PRO A 37 -7.78 -1.76 5.12
N ALA A 38 -7.84 -0.43 4.92
CA ALA A 38 -6.76 0.35 4.29
C ALA A 38 -5.41 0.23 5.04
N GLN A 39 -5.45 0.10 6.36
CA GLN A 39 -4.25 -0.13 7.17
C GLN A 39 -3.55 -1.45 6.82
N ILE A 40 -4.31 -2.53 6.56
CA ILE A 40 -3.76 -3.83 6.16
C ILE A 40 -3.17 -3.74 4.75
N LEU A 41 -3.90 -3.12 3.81
CA LEU A 41 -3.41 -2.83 2.46
C LEU A 41 -2.05 -2.12 2.51
N CYS A 42 -1.95 -1.04 3.28
CA CYS A 42 -0.74 -0.22 3.31
C CYS A 42 0.44 -0.94 3.96
N ARG A 43 0.22 -1.64 5.08
CA ARG A 43 1.30 -2.38 5.77
C ARG A 43 1.87 -3.50 4.90
N LEU A 44 0.99 -4.30 4.29
CA LEU A 44 1.42 -5.39 3.42
C LEU A 44 2.08 -4.86 2.13
N ALA A 45 1.55 -3.77 1.55
CA ALA A 45 2.20 -3.14 0.40
C ALA A 45 3.61 -2.63 0.71
N VAL A 46 3.86 -2.11 1.92
CA VAL A 46 5.22 -1.70 2.36
C VAL A 46 6.14 -2.90 2.49
N SER A 47 5.68 -3.98 3.11
CA SER A 47 6.44 -5.23 3.26
C SER A 47 6.81 -5.81 1.89
N ILE A 48 5.86 -5.89 0.96
CA ILE A 48 6.09 -6.42 -0.39
C ILE A 48 7.01 -5.51 -1.21
N ALA A 49 6.78 -4.20 -1.18
CA ALA A 49 7.58 -3.25 -1.97
C ALA A 49 8.97 -2.99 -1.36
N GLY A 50 9.18 -3.29 -0.08
CA GLY A 50 10.41 -3.05 0.66
C GLY A 50 10.64 -1.59 1.07
N SER A 51 9.77 -0.66 0.68
CA SER A 51 9.79 0.72 1.20
C SER A 51 8.45 1.43 1.01
N ARG A 52 8.20 2.46 1.84
CA ARG A 52 6.99 3.29 1.74
C ARG A 52 6.87 4.02 0.41
N LYS A 53 8.00 4.49 -0.16
CA LYS A 53 8.01 5.21 -1.45
C LYS A 53 7.62 4.28 -2.60
N LEU A 54 8.19 3.08 -2.65
CA LEU A 54 7.87 2.08 -3.67
C LEU A 54 6.42 1.61 -3.53
N ALA A 55 5.98 1.32 -2.30
CA ALA A 55 4.59 0.95 -2.02
C ALA A 55 3.60 2.03 -2.51
N ALA A 56 3.88 3.30 -2.23
CA ALA A 56 3.04 4.39 -2.70
C ALA A 56 2.96 4.47 -4.24
N GLY A 57 4.07 4.20 -4.93
CA GLY A 57 4.11 4.11 -6.39
C GLY A 57 3.27 2.97 -6.94
N HIS A 58 3.42 1.75 -6.41
CA HIS A 58 2.61 0.59 -6.83
C HIS A 58 1.12 0.81 -6.54
N LEU A 59 0.77 1.29 -5.35
CA LEU A 59 -0.62 1.59 -5.00
C LEU A 59 -1.21 2.66 -5.92
N ALA A 60 -0.42 3.66 -6.33
CA ALA A 60 -0.86 4.66 -7.28
C ALA A 60 -1.04 4.14 -8.72
N ALA A 61 -0.37 3.04 -9.09
CA ALA A 61 -0.60 2.39 -10.37
C ALA A 61 -1.93 1.63 -10.41
N PHE A 62 -2.37 1.05 -9.29
CA PHE A 62 -3.59 0.24 -9.23
C PHE A 62 -4.85 1.00 -8.75
N LEU A 63 -4.69 1.96 -7.83
CA LEU A 63 -5.80 2.76 -7.31
C LEU A 63 -6.00 4.00 -8.17
N SER A 64 -7.23 4.26 -8.58
CA SER A 64 -7.60 5.50 -9.25
C SER A 64 -7.38 6.72 -8.35
N SER A 65 -7.18 7.90 -8.94
CA SER A 65 -7.05 9.16 -8.18
C SER A 65 -8.24 9.39 -7.23
N LYS A 66 -9.45 8.95 -7.63
CA LYS A 66 -10.66 9.04 -6.79
C LYS A 66 -10.57 8.13 -5.58
N GLU A 67 -10.19 6.86 -5.76
CA GLU A 67 -9.97 5.91 -4.66
C GLU A 67 -8.91 6.44 -3.69
N ARG A 68 -7.76 6.90 -4.20
CA ARG A 68 -6.68 7.45 -3.37
C ARG A 68 -7.13 8.61 -2.48
N LYS A 69 -7.85 9.57 -3.05
CA LYS A 69 -8.42 10.71 -2.30
C LYS A 69 -9.44 10.27 -1.26
N ALA A 70 -10.29 9.30 -1.61
CA ALA A 70 -11.29 8.77 -0.69
C ALA A 70 -10.66 8.06 0.51
N ILE A 71 -9.62 7.25 0.28
CA ILE A 71 -8.86 6.56 1.34
C ILE A 71 -8.19 7.58 2.26
N VAL A 72 -7.47 8.57 1.70
CA VAL A 72 -6.85 9.64 2.49
C VAL A 72 -7.89 10.34 3.37
N LYS A 73 -9.05 10.72 2.81
CA LYS A 73 -10.11 11.39 3.57
C LYS A 73 -10.65 10.52 4.70
N LYS A 74 -10.89 9.22 4.44
CA LYS A 74 -11.41 8.28 5.43
C LYS A 74 -10.44 8.06 6.59
N GLU A 75 -9.16 7.90 6.29
CA GLU A 75 -8.12 7.59 7.28
C GLU A 75 -7.51 8.86 7.92
N SER A 76 -7.89 10.06 7.48
CA SER A 76 -7.39 11.36 8.01
C SER A 76 -7.77 11.61 9.47
N ALA A 77 -8.78 10.93 10.01
CA ALA A 77 -9.21 11.06 11.40
C ALA A 77 -8.48 10.10 12.36
N GLY A 78 -7.68 9.16 11.85
CA GLY A 78 -6.97 8.16 12.66
C GLY A 78 -5.62 8.62 13.20
N ALA A 79 -5.11 7.95 14.23
CA ALA A 79 -3.84 8.27 14.91
C ALA A 79 -2.56 7.77 14.19
N ASP A 80 -2.69 7.00 13.11
CA ASP A 80 -1.54 6.39 12.41
C ASP A 80 -0.96 7.37 11.37
N SER A 81 0.05 8.15 11.78
CA SER A 81 0.73 9.14 10.93
C SER A 81 1.47 8.49 9.75
N ASP A 82 2.06 7.31 9.96
CA ASP A 82 2.81 6.58 8.94
C ASP A 82 1.90 6.10 7.81
N LEU A 83 0.73 5.55 8.18
CA LEU A 83 -0.32 5.21 7.21
C LEU A 83 -0.75 6.43 6.40
N ARG A 84 -0.96 7.56 7.09
CA ARG A 84 -1.41 8.80 6.44
C ARG A 84 -0.37 9.34 5.46
N ASP A 85 0.90 9.31 5.82
CA ASP A 85 1.98 9.81 4.96
C ASP A 85 2.18 8.92 3.73
N LEU A 86 2.07 7.60 3.88
CA LEU A 86 2.07 6.69 2.74
C LEU A 86 0.88 6.96 1.80
N LEU A 87 -0.32 7.10 2.35
CA LEU A 87 -1.53 7.38 1.57
C LEU A 87 -1.44 8.73 0.83
N LYS A 88 -0.91 9.77 1.48
CA LYS A 88 -0.62 11.06 0.82
C LYS A 88 0.43 10.91 -0.27
N GLY A 89 1.46 10.08 -0.04
CA GLY A 89 2.48 9.75 -1.04
C GLY A 89 1.87 9.23 -2.35
N THR A 90 0.80 8.44 -2.28
CA THR A 90 0.09 7.95 -3.47
C THR A 90 -0.52 9.08 -4.34
N LEU A 91 -0.77 10.26 -3.77
CA LEU A 91 -1.29 11.42 -4.49
C LEU A 91 -0.21 12.17 -5.28
N LEU A 92 1.08 11.98 -4.93
CA LEU A 92 2.21 12.62 -5.61
C LEU A 92 2.52 11.97 -6.97
N PHE A 93 2.03 10.74 -7.19
CA PHE A 93 2.16 10.06 -8.46
C PHE A 93 1.01 10.48 -9.39
N SER A 94 1.31 11.43 -10.28
CA SER A 94 0.46 11.74 -11.45
C SER A 94 0.49 10.55 -12.40
N GLY A 95 -0.64 9.88 -12.60
CA GLY A 95 -0.71 8.65 -13.38
C GLY A 95 -0.06 8.82 -14.76
N SER A 96 0.97 8.04 -15.03
CA SER A 96 1.35 7.70 -16.40
C SER A 96 0.19 6.88 -16.95
N ARG A 97 -0.58 7.52 -17.85
CA ARG A 97 -1.46 6.79 -18.77
C ARG A 97 -0.60 5.98 -19.73
#